data_AF-A0A535JTL2-F1
#
_entry.id   AF-A0A535JTL2-F1
#
_cell.length_a   1.000
_cell.length_b   1.000
_cell.length_c   1.000
_cell.angle_alpha   90.00
_cell.angle_beta   90.00
_cell.angle_gamma   90.00
#
_symmetry.space_group_name_H-M   'P 1'
#
loop_
_entity.id
_entity.type
_entity.pdbx_description
1 polymer ?
#
loop_
_entity_poly.entity_id
_entity_poly.type
_entity_poly.pdbx_seq_one_letter_code
_entity_poly.pdbx_strand_id
1 'polypeptide(L)'
;MATLAPALLSAALTIAGLVLFGLAPREKVPVGLHLEESFPFVFMQLSLCAVGAAVAWRQPRNPIGWLLSAGGLAAGVEFLAAGYMTYGLLSEGGL
;
A
#
# COMPACT_ATOMS: atom_id res chain seq x y z
N MET A 1 -5.83 -7.86 -22.70
CA MET A 1 -4.75 -7.35 -21.81
C MET A 1 -5.34 -7.20 -20.43
N ALA A 2 -4.82 -7.98 -19.47
CA ALA A 2 -5.33 -8.05 -18.10
C ALA A 2 -5.17 -6.70 -17.41
N THR A 3 -6.23 -6.15 -16.82
CA THR A 3 -6.13 -4.90 -16.07
C THR A 3 -5.51 -5.20 -14.71
N LEU A 4 -4.17 -5.35 -14.69
CA LEU A 4 -3.35 -5.30 -13.48
C LEU A 4 -3.33 -3.88 -12.88
N ALA A 5 -4.01 -2.92 -13.51
CA ALA A 5 -4.14 -1.54 -13.08
C ALA A 5 -4.37 -1.34 -11.56
N PRO A 6 -5.34 -2.02 -10.90
CA PRO A 6 -5.52 -1.86 -9.44
C PRO A 6 -4.33 -2.41 -8.64
N ALA A 7 -3.70 -3.51 -9.09
CA ALA A 7 -2.53 -4.07 -8.43
C ALA A 7 -1.29 -3.17 -8.63
N LEU A 8 -1.09 -2.62 -9.83
CA LEU A 8 -0.02 -1.67 -10.13
C LEU A 8 -0.21 -0.35 -9.36
N LEU A 9 -1.45 0.14 -9.26
CA LEU A 9 -1.77 1.33 -8.49
C LEU A 9 -1.54 1.09 -6.99
N SER A 10 -2.02 -0.03 -6.45
CA SER A 10 -1.75 -0.45 -5.06
C SER A 10 -0.24 -0.52 -4.80
N ALA A 11 0.52 -1.17 -5.68
CA ALA A 11 1.98 -1.24 -5.58
C ALA A 11 2.63 0.14 -5.62
N ALA A 12 2.22 1.02 -6.54
CA ALA A 12 2.75 2.36 -6.65
C ALA A 12 2.49 3.19 -5.38
N LEU A 13 1.28 3.11 -4.81
CA LEU A 13 0.91 3.78 -3.57
C LEU A 13 1.74 3.26 -2.38
N THR A 14 1.89 1.94 -2.26
CA THR A 14 2.71 1.32 -1.21
C THR A 14 4.18 1.71 -1.35
N ILE A 15 4.74 1.67 -2.56
CA ILE A 15 6.14 2.07 -2.82
C ILE A 15 6.33 3.55 -2.44
N ALA A 16 5.41 4.43 -2.85
CA ALA A 16 5.49 5.84 -2.50
C ALA A 16 5.44 6.07 -0.97
N GLY A 17 4.56 5.35 -0.24
CA GLY A 17 4.52 5.38 1.22
C GLY A 17 5.83 4.92 1.86
N LEU A 18 6.38 3.79 1.39
CA LEU A 18 7.66 3.25 1.88
C LEU A 18 8.84 4.19 1.61
N VAL A 19 8.86 4.86 0.45
CA VAL A 19 9.87 5.87 0.13
C VAL A 19 9.80 7.04 1.11
N LEU A 20 8.59 7.54 1.42
CA LEU A 20 8.41 8.61 2.39
C LEU A 20 8.86 8.19 3.80
N PHE A 21 8.60 6.96 4.23
CA PHE A 21 9.14 6.43 5.48
C PHE A 21 10.67 6.36 5.49
N GLY A 22 11.28 5.96 4.37
CA GLY A 22 12.74 5.92 4.24
C GLY A 22 13.40 7.30 4.26
N LEU A 23 12.68 8.34 3.86
CA LEU A 23 13.14 9.74 3.90
C LEU A 23 12.91 10.40 5.27
N ALA A 24 12.01 9.87 6.10
CA ALA A 24 11.72 10.40 7.42
C ALA A 24 12.81 10.02 8.45
N PRO A 25 13.15 10.91 9.41
CA PRO A 25 14.04 10.59 10.52
C PRO A 25 13.50 9.39 11.30
N ARG A 26 14.33 8.35 11.47
CA ARG A 26 13.96 7.09 12.15
C ARG A 26 13.33 7.29 13.54
N GLU A 27 13.71 8.36 14.23
CA GLU A 27 13.20 8.73 15.56
C GLU A 27 11.73 9.14 15.56
N LYS A 28 11.17 9.50 14.40
CA LYS A 28 9.78 9.98 14.24
C LYS A 28 8.85 8.95 13.61
N VAL A 29 9.37 7.77 13.24
CA VAL A 29 8.55 6.69 12.68
C VAL A 29 7.83 5.96 13.82
N PRO A 30 6.49 5.84 13.78
CA PRO A 30 5.75 5.10 14.81
C PRO A 30 6.17 3.62 14.88
N VAL A 31 6.16 3.06 16.09
CA VAL A 31 6.35 1.62 16.33
C VAL A 31 5.26 0.84 15.59
N GLY A 32 5.62 -0.17 14.79
CA GLY A 32 4.71 -0.89 13.88
C GLY A 32 4.77 -0.45 12.41
N LEU A 33 5.41 0.69 12.11
CA LEU A 33 5.59 1.24 10.76
C LEU A 33 7.04 1.21 10.29
N HIS A 34 7.92 0.56 11.06
CA HIS A 34 9.30 0.33 10.64
C HIS A 34 9.30 -0.55 9.38
N LEU A 35 10.21 -0.25 8.45
CA LEU A 35 10.31 -0.95 7.16
C LEU A 35 10.49 -2.48 7.34
N GLU A 36 11.22 -2.87 8.38
CA GLU A 36 11.48 -4.26 8.75
C GLU A 36 10.24 -5.00 9.25
N GLU A 37 9.33 -4.31 9.94
CA GLU A 37 8.08 -4.89 10.46
C GLU A 37 6.96 -4.88 9.39
N SER A 38 7.00 -3.92 8.48
CA SER A 38 5.99 -3.74 7.43
C SER A 38 6.13 -4.71 6.26
N PHE A 39 7.32 -5.29 6.06
CA PHE A 39 7.66 -6.13 4.92
C PHE A 39 6.72 -7.33 4.71
N PRO A 40 6.39 -8.14 5.74
CA PRO A 40 5.47 -9.27 5.60
C PRO A 40 4.06 -8.83 5.20
N PHE A 41 3.60 -7.71 5.77
CA PHE A 41 2.27 -7.17 5.50
C PHE A 41 2.16 -6.64 4.07
N VAL A 42 3.17 -5.92 3.59
CA VAL A 42 3.25 -5.43 2.20
C VAL A 42 3.18 -6.60 1.21
N PHE A 43 3.95 -7.68 1.43
CA PHE A 43 3.88 -8.85 0.55
C PHE A 43 2.53 -9.53 0.56
N MET A 44 1.94 -9.72 1.74
CA MET A 44 0.60 -10.30 1.87
C MET A 44 -0.43 -9.46 1.11
N GLN A 45 -0.40 -8.14 1.31
CA GLN A 45 -1.30 -7.19 0.66
C GLN A 45 -1.16 -7.19 -0.87
N LEU A 46 0.07 -7.09 -1.39
CA LEU A 46 0.32 -7.11 -2.83
C LEU A 46 -0.13 -8.43 -3.46
N SER A 47 0.09 -9.55 -2.75
CA SER A 47 -0.36 -10.88 -3.19
C SER A 47 -1.88 -10.94 -3.26
N LEU A 48 -2.60 -10.45 -2.24
CA LEU A 48 -4.05 -10.39 -2.22
C LEU A 48 -4.60 -9.48 -3.33
N CYS A 49 -3.99 -8.32 -3.55
CA CYS A 49 -4.41 -7.39 -4.58
C CYS A 49 -4.22 -7.97 -5.99
N ALA A 50 -3.08 -8.64 -6.24
CA ALA A 50 -2.77 -9.30 -7.50
C ALA A 50 -3.70 -10.47 -7.77
N VAL A 51 -3.97 -11.32 -6.77
CA VAL A 51 -4.92 -12.42 -6.86
C VAL A 51 -6.33 -11.87 -7.12
N GLY A 52 -6.76 -10.85 -6.39
CA GLY A 52 -8.05 -10.18 -6.60
C GLY A 52 -8.20 -9.66 -8.02
N ALA A 53 -7.16 -8.99 -8.54
CA ALA A 53 -7.17 -8.43 -9.89
C ALA A 53 -7.23 -9.54 -10.96
N ALA A 54 -6.52 -10.65 -10.74
CA ALA A 54 -6.56 -11.81 -11.60
C ALA A 54 -7.94 -12.50 -11.58
N VAL A 55 -8.57 -12.62 -10.41
CA VAL A 55 -9.92 -13.19 -10.25
C VAL A 55 -10.97 -12.29 -10.90
N ALA A 56 -10.94 -10.99 -10.63
CA ALA A 56 -11.85 -10.02 -11.25
C ALA A 56 -11.71 -10.01 -12.78
N TRP A 57 -10.48 -10.18 -13.29
CA TRP A 57 -10.24 -10.28 -14.73
C TRP A 57 -10.82 -11.56 -15.34
N ARG A 58 -10.59 -12.72 -14.70
CA ARG A 58 -11.11 -14.01 -15.21
C ARG A 58 -12.61 -14.17 -15.00
N GLN A 59 -13.17 -13.58 -13.95
CA GLN A 59 -14.59 -13.65 -13.60
C GLN A 59 -15.10 -12.28 -13.12
N PRO A 60 -15.43 -11.35 -14.03
CA PRO A 60 -15.84 -9.99 -13.68
C PRO A 60 -17.11 -9.91 -12.82
N ARG A 61 -17.97 -10.92 -12.93
CA ARG A 61 -19.20 -11.06 -12.12
C ARG A 61 -18.94 -11.55 -10.70
N ASN A 62 -17.70 -11.95 -10.37
CA ASN A 62 -17.35 -12.43 -9.05
C ASN A 62 -16.98 -11.24 -8.15
N PRO A 63 -17.81 -10.88 -7.16
CA PRO A 63 -17.56 -9.75 -6.27
C PRO A 63 -16.32 -9.95 -5.39
N ILE A 64 -15.90 -11.19 -5.14
CA ILE A 64 -14.75 -11.50 -4.27
C ILE A 64 -13.44 -10.98 -4.89
N GLY A 65 -13.28 -11.11 -6.21
CA GLY A 65 -12.10 -10.59 -6.91
C GLY A 65 -11.96 -9.07 -6.75
N TRP A 66 -13.09 -8.37 -6.89
CA TRP A 66 -13.14 -6.92 -6.68
C TRP A 66 -12.88 -6.51 -5.24
N LEU A 67 -13.42 -7.25 -4.26
CA LEU A 67 -13.18 -6.99 -2.83
C LEU A 67 -11.70 -7.17 -2.45
N LEU A 68 -11.08 -8.25 -2.94
CA LEU A 68 -9.64 -8.50 -2.75
C LEU A 68 -8.79 -7.38 -3.36
N SER A 69 -9.12 -6.93 -4.58
CA SER A 69 -8.45 -5.79 -5.21
C SER A 69 -8.65 -4.48 -4.45
N ALA A 70 -9.88 -4.20 -4.01
CA ALA A 70 -10.21 -2.99 -3.27
C ALA A 70 -9.48 -2.94 -1.92
N GLY A 71 -9.41 -4.07 -1.20
CA GLY A 71 -8.69 -4.16 0.07
C GLY A 71 -7.19 -3.89 -0.11
N GLY A 72 -6.57 -4.49 -1.13
CA GLY A 72 -5.17 -4.22 -1.46
C GLY A 72 -4.89 -2.77 -1.85
N LEU A 73 -5.82 -2.14 -2.58
CA LEU A 73 -5.72 -0.73 -2.95
C LEU A 73 -5.87 0.19 -1.73
N ALA A 74 -6.85 -0.07 -0.86
CA ALA A 74 -7.11 0.71 0.35
C ALA A 74 -5.89 0.72 1.28
N ALA A 75 -5.27 -0.44 1.49
CA ALA A 75 -4.05 -0.53 2.28
C ALA A 75 -2.86 0.20 1.61
N GLY A 76 -2.83 0.30 0.26
CA GLY A 76 -1.81 1.10 -0.43
C GLY A 76 -1.97 2.59 -0.14
N VAL A 77 -3.21 3.08 -0.14
CA VAL A 77 -3.55 4.45 0.26
C VAL A 77 -3.16 4.70 1.73
N GLU A 78 -3.41 3.74 2.62
CA GLU A 78 -3.03 3.83 4.04
C GLU A 78 -1.52 3.98 4.22
N PHE A 79 -0.71 3.16 3.52
CA PHE A 79 0.75 3.29 3.53
C PHE A 79 1.22 4.65 3.02
N LEU A 80 0.62 5.16 1.93
CA LEU A 80 0.94 6.48 1.41
C LEU A 80 0.60 7.58 2.40
N ALA A 81 -0.59 7.54 2.99
CA ALA A 81 -1.05 8.53 3.96
C ALA A 81 -0.16 8.53 5.21
N ALA A 82 0.17 7.36 5.73
CA ALA A 82 1.05 7.21 6.89
C ALA A 82 2.48 7.69 6.58
N GLY A 83 3.01 7.37 5.40
CA GLY A 83 4.30 7.87 4.94
C GLY A 83 4.31 9.40 4.78
N TYR A 84 3.25 9.95 4.20
CA TYR A 84 3.07 11.40 4.04
C TYR A 84 2.96 12.13 5.37
N MET A 85 2.20 11.61 6.33
CA MET A 85 2.15 12.19 7.67
C MET A 85 3.53 12.16 8.34
N THR A 86 4.21 11.01 8.30
CA THR A 86 5.51 10.83 8.96
C THR A 86 6.61 11.70 8.34
N TYR A 87 6.62 11.84 7.02
CA TYR A 87 7.58 12.68 6.34
C TYR A 87 7.16 14.16 6.35
N GLY A 88 6.01 14.49 5.77
CA GLY A 88 5.58 15.88 5.57
C GLY A 88 5.16 16.60 6.85
N LEU A 89 4.43 15.93 7.76
CA LEU A 89 3.99 16.57 9.01
C LEU A 89 5.04 16.43 10.11
N LEU A 90 5.66 15.26 10.27
CA LEU A 90 6.59 15.05 11.37
C LEU A 90 8.04 15.44 11.04
N SER A 91 8.54 15.29 9.80
CA SER A 91 9.95 15.58 9.48
C SER A 91 10.22 17.04 9.09
N GLU A 92 9.41 17.63 8.22
CA GLU A 92 9.68 18.96 7.64
C GLU A 92 9.16 20.14 8.49
N GLY A 93 8.47 19.86 9.61
CA GLY A 93 7.91 20.89 10.49
C GLY A 93 6.43 21.17 10.21
N GLY A 94 5.61 20.13 10.31
CA GLY A 94 4.16 20.28 10.35
C GLY A 94 3.73 20.95 11.65
N LEU A 95 3.60 22.27 11.60
CA LEU A 95 3.22 23.22 12.66
C LEU A 95 4.14 23.27 13.88
#